data_AF-A0A9D8S9R6-F1
#
_entry.id   AF-A0A9D8S9R6-F1
#
_cell.length_a   1.000
_cell.length_b   1.000
_cell.length_c   1.000
_cell.angle_alpha   90.00
_cell.angle_beta   90.00
_cell.angle_gamma   90.00
#
_symmetry.space_group_name_H-M   'P 1'
#
loop_
_entity.id
_entity.type
_entity.pdbx_description
1 polymer ?
#
loop_
_entity_poly.entity_id
_entity_poly.type
_entity_poly.pdbx_seq_one_letter_code
_entity_poly.pdbx_strand_id
1 'polypeptide(L)'
;MDSGDKPRPNQVIETKNAEDLSVKEPTIDKKEKPKPKEKKKSLINWGWTMKILVLTFSISFVMSYLSKSVLSEVNLWVALLVLVLFIFLGVFFDLIGTAIMSVEPKSFNSMAAKKVVGAKTALSLISKAPAVSNFCNDVIGDICGVISGTMCSVLAVELSSAFSWNEFLVILICTALTASLTVGAKAVGKNIAIAFSDKIIYAVARVICFFVPERVFDNKKKK
;
A
#
# COMPACT_ATOMS: atom_id res chain seq x y z
N MET A 1 -6.46 -94.45 -19.10
CA MET A 1 -5.22 -93.74 -19.45
C MET A 1 -5.29 -92.41 -18.72
N ASP A 2 -4.99 -92.39 -17.42
CA ASP A 2 -3.66 -92.40 -16.78
C ASP A 2 -2.95 -91.04 -16.87
N SER A 3 -2.45 -90.60 -15.70
CA SER A 3 -1.55 -89.49 -15.37
C SER A 3 -2.14 -88.08 -15.47
N GLY A 4 -2.32 -87.36 -14.35
CA GLY A 4 -1.28 -86.69 -13.54
C GLY A 4 -1.20 -85.24 -14.02
N ASP A 5 -1.32 -84.16 -13.25
CA ASP A 5 -0.83 -83.85 -11.92
C ASP A 5 -1.57 -82.59 -11.38
N LYS A 6 -1.64 -82.45 -10.06
CA LYS A 6 -2.13 -81.29 -9.30
C LYS A 6 -0.96 -80.27 -9.16
N PRO A 7 -1.13 -78.99 -8.73
CA PRO A 7 -1.87 -78.65 -7.52
C PRO A 7 -2.71 -77.35 -7.54
N ARG A 8 -3.73 -77.37 -6.68
CA ARG A 8 -4.37 -76.23 -6.00
C ARG A 8 -3.67 -76.03 -4.64
N PRO A 9 -4.04 -75.04 -3.80
CA PRO A 9 -4.38 -73.63 -4.02
C PRO A 9 -3.64 -72.73 -2.99
N ASN A 10 -3.84 -71.42 -3.01
CA ASN A 10 -4.07 -70.69 -1.75
C ASN A 10 -4.87 -69.42 -2.00
N GLN A 11 -6.14 -69.47 -1.58
CA GLN A 11 -6.97 -68.33 -1.30
C GLN A 11 -6.71 -67.88 0.14
N VAL A 12 -6.60 -66.57 0.37
CA VAL A 12 -7.16 -65.82 1.53
C VAL A 12 -7.30 -64.38 1.00
N ILE A 13 -8.49 -63.91 0.60
CA ILE A 13 -9.53 -63.23 1.43
C ILE A 13 -8.96 -61.89 1.95
N GLU A 14 -9.49 -60.70 1.64
CA GLU A 14 -10.83 -60.17 2.01
C GLU A 14 -11.04 -58.84 1.22
N THR A 15 -12.09 -58.74 0.39
CA THR A 15 -13.38 -58.01 0.60
C THR A 15 -13.41 -56.58 0.03
N LYS A 16 -14.13 -56.36 -1.10
CA LYS A 16 -15.57 -56.00 -1.26
C LYS A 16 -15.82 -54.51 -0.96
N ASN A 17 -16.07 -53.69 -1.98
CA ASN A 17 -17.33 -53.43 -2.71
C ASN A 17 -18.26 -52.44 -2.01
N ALA A 18 -18.53 -51.34 -2.72
CA ALA A 18 -19.83 -50.66 -2.78
C ALA A 18 -19.95 -49.89 -4.11
N GLU A 19 -20.41 -50.60 -5.14
CA GLU A 19 -21.38 -50.13 -6.15
C GLU A 19 -22.59 -49.52 -5.41
N ASP A 20 -23.48 -48.65 -5.90
CA ASP A 20 -23.89 -48.07 -7.17
C ASP A 20 -25.01 -47.08 -6.77
N LEU A 21 -25.15 -45.91 -7.42
CA LEU A 21 -26.48 -45.44 -7.85
C LEU A 21 -26.40 -44.24 -8.82
N SER A 22 -26.86 -44.53 -10.02
CA SER A 22 -27.08 -43.73 -11.24
C SER A 22 -27.74 -42.33 -11.10
N VAL A 23 -27.55 -41.46 -12.12
CA VAL A 23 -28.55 -41.11 -13.17
C VAL A 23 -28.07 -39.97 -14.10
N LYS A 24 -27.92 -40.31 -15.40
CA LYS A 24 -28.15 -39.62 -16.71
C LYS A 24 -27.66 -38.20 -17.06
N GLU A 25 -26.99 -38.12 -18.23
CA GLU A 25 -26.72 -36.95 -19.10
C GLU A 25 -28.00 -36.32 -19.71
N PRO A 26 -27.93 -35.08 -20.26
CA PRO A 26 -27.71 -34.98 -21.72
C PRO A 26 -26.78 -33.84 -22.19
N THR A 27 -26.05 -34.14 -23.26
CA THR A 27 -25.25 -33.27 -24.15
C THR A 27 -26.09 -32.25 -24.93
N ILE A 28 -25.65 -30.98 -25.00
CA ILE A 28 -25.95 -30.07 -26.14
C ILE A 28 -24.72 -29.20 -26.45
N ASP A 29 -24.12 -29.43 -27.62
CA ASP A 29 -23.07 -28.64 -28.24
C ASP A 29 -23.48 -27.17 -28.47
N LYS A 30 -22.66 -26.21 -28.01
CA LYS A 30 -22.69 -24.82 -28.49
C LYS A 30 -21.28 -24.34 -28.81
N LYS A 31 -21.05 -24.18 -30.12
CA LYS A 31 -19.92 -23.50 -30.80
C LYS A 31 -19.29 -22.38 -29.96
N GLU A 32 -18.04 -22.58 -29.55
CA GLU A 32 -17.22 -21.55 -28.90
C GLU A 32 -16.75 -20.53 -29.96
N LYS A 33 -17.17 -19.27 -29.80
CA LYS A 33 -16.71 -18.14 -30.63
C LYS A 33 -15.25 -17.79 -30.26
N PRO A 34 -14.37 -17.44 -31.22
CA PRO A 34 -13.00 -17.09 -30.91
C PRO A 34 -12.95 -15.81 -30.05
N LYS A 35 -12.33 -15.91 -28.87
CA LYS A 35 -12.10 -14.77 -27.96
C LYS A 35 -11.24 -13.70 -28.66
N PRO A 36 -11.59 -12.41 -28.57
CA PRO A 36 -10.79 -11.34 -29.16
C PRO A 36 -9.43 -11.26 -28.44
N LYS A 37 -8.35 -11.20 -29.23
CA LYS A 37 -6.97 -11.07 -28.75
C LYS A 37 -6.84 -9.82 -27.87
N GLU A 38 -6.65 -10.02 -26.57
CA GLU A 38 -6.29 -8.93 -25.65
C GLU A 38 -4.93 -8.36 -26.08
N LYS A 39 -4.94 -7.10 -26.53
CA LYS A 39 -3.72 -6.32 -26.71
C LYS A 39 -3.07 -6.16 -25.35
N LYS A 40 -1.90 -6.78 -25.16
CA LYS A 40 -1.02 -6.61 -24.00
C LYS A 40 -0.61 -5.13 -23.92
N LYS A 41 -1.41 -4.31 -23.24
CA LYS A 41 -1.02 -2.95 -22.86
C LYS A 41 0.16 -3.10 -21.90
N SER A 42 1.25 -2.37 -22.13
CA SER A 42 2.40 -2.36 -21.22
C SER A 42 1.90 -2.04 -19.81
N LEU A 43 1.98 -3.02 -18.92
CA LEU A 43 1.49 -2.96 -17.53
C LEU A 43 2.28 -1.97 -16.66
N ILE A 44 3.37 -1.41 -17.20
CA ILE A 44 4.31 -0.55 -16.50
C ILE A 44 4.42 0.76 -17.28
N ASN A 45 3.97 1.87 -16.70
CA ASN A 45 4.24 3.20 -17.22
C ASN A 45 5.67 3.60 -16.85
N TRP A 46 6.65 3.13 -17.64
CA TRP A 46 8.07 3.40 -17.41
C TRP A 46 8.38 4.89 -17.23
N GLY A 47 7.68 5.77 -17.95
CA GLY A 47 7.81 7.22 -17.78
C GLY A 47 7.33 7.76 -16.43
N TRP A 48 6.34 7.12 -15.80
CA TRP A 48 5.88 7.49 -14.46
C TRP A 48 6.82 6.98 -13.38
N THR A 49 7.27 5.72 -13.50
CA THR A 49 8.25 5.11 -12.60
C THR A 49 9.58 5.88 -12.61
N MET A 50 10.12 6.21 -13.79
CA MET A 50 11.37 6.99 -13.89
C MET A 50 11.22 8.40 -13.32
N LYS A 51 10.04 9.03 -13.49
CA LYS A 51 9.78 10.36 -12.92
C LYS A 51 9.79 10.33 -11.39
N ILE A 52 9.19 9.30 -10.80
CA ILE A 52 9.20 9.08 -9.35
C ILE A 52 10.61 8.82 -8.86
N LEU A 53 11.37 7.94 -9.53
CA LEU A 53 12.73 7.62 -9.15
C LEU A 53 13.64 8.86 -9.17
N VAL A 54 13.57 9.67 -10.23
CA VAL A 54 14.36 10.90 -10.34
C VAL A 54 13.91 11.95 -9.32
N LEU A 55 12.61 12.08 -9.07
CA LEU A 55 12.08 13.02 -8.09
C LEU A 55 12.51 12.63 -6.66
N THR A 56 12.35 11.36 -6.30
CA THR A 56 12.76 10.80 -5.01
C THR A 56 14.26 10.94 -4.80
N PHE A 57 15.07 10.55 -5.79
CA PHE A 57 16.52 10.71 -5.73
C PHE A 57 16.93 12.17 -5.52
N SER A 58 16.32 13.10 -6.27
CA SER A 58 16.63 14.53 -6.16
C SER A 58 16.22 15.10 -4.79
N ILE A 59 15.05 14.73 -4.28
CA ILE A 59 14.57 15.13 -2.95
C ILE A 59 15.48 14.56 -1.86
N SER A 60 15.83 13.27 -1.93
CA SER A 60 16.74 12.65 -0.97
C SER A 60 18.12 13.30 -1.00
N PHE A 61 18.65 13.64 -2.18
CA PHE A 61 19.94 14.31 -2.32
C PHE A 61 19.95 15.70 -1.69
N VAL A 62 18.95 16.52 -2.02
CA VAL A 62 18.79 17.87 -1.46
C VAL A 62 18.56 17.81 0.05
N MET A 63 17.63 16.95 0.50
CA MET A 63 17.32 16.81 1.92
C MET A 63 18.51 16.29 2.72
N SER A 64 19.29 15.36 2.18
CA SER A 64 20.51 14.86 2.83
C SER A 64 21.58 15.95 2.97
N TYR A 65 21.70 16.83 1.96
CA TYR A 65 22.57 18.00 2.02
C TYR A 65 22.11 19.01 3.09
N LEU A 66 20.81 19.31 3.15
CA LEU A 66 20.24 20.18 4.19
C LEU A 66 20.39 19.57 5.59
N SER A 67 20.13 18.26 5.73
CA SER A 67 20.22 17.56 7.02
C SER A 67 21.63 17.66 7.60
N LYS A 68 22.69 17.51 6.79
CA LYS A 68 24.08 17.65 7.27
C LYS A 68 24.39 19.02 7.87
N SER A 69 23.75 20.07 7.38
CA SER A 69 23.95 21.44 7.89
C SER A 69 23.17 21.70 9.18
N VAL A 70 22.08 20.96 9.42
CA VAL A 70 21.23 21.12 10.60
C VAL A 70 21.67 20.16 11.72
N LEU A 71 22.17 18.97 11.39
CA LEU A 71 22.49 17.88 12.31
C LEU A 71 23.72 18.12 13.21
N SER A 72 24.60 19.07 12.88
CA SER A 72 25.84 19.29 13.65
C SER A 72 25.62 19.85 15.06
N GLU A 73 24.40 20.30 15.41
CA GLU A 73 24.09 20.91 16.71
C GLU A 73 22.83 20.32 17.39
N VAL A 74 22.35 19.16 16.94
CA VAL A 74 21.04 18.66 17.36
C VAL A 74 21.15 17.81 18.61
N ASN A 75 20.50 18.23 19.69
CA ASN A 75 20.37 17.42 20.91
C ASN A 75 19.65 16.09 20.64
N LEU A 76 20.02 15.04 21.37
CA LEU A 76 19.40 13.70 21.30
C LEU A 76 17.86 13.75 21.37
N TRP A 77 17.31 14.62 22.22
CA TRP A 77 15.86 14.85 22.35
C TRP A 77 15.21 15.39 21.07
N VAL A 78 15.91 16.29 20.36
CA VAL A 78 15.42 16.87 19.11
C VAL A 78 15.50 15.82 18.00
N ALA A 79 16.55 15.01 17.95
CA ALA A 79 16.67 13.90 17.00
C ALA A 79 15.54 12.87 17.18
N LEU A 80 15.20 12.51 18.43
CA LEU A 80 14.07 11.63 18.74
C LEU A 80 12.73 12.25 18.29
N LEU A 81 12.52 13.55 18.51
CA LEU A 81 11.32 14.25 18.07
C LEU A 81 11.18 14.22 16.54
N VAL A 82 12.27 14.49 15.82
CA VAL A 82 12.28 14.46 14.35
C VAL A 82 12.02 13.04 13.83
N LEU A 83 12.56 12.01 14.48
CA LEU A 83 12.28 10.60 14.14
C LEU A 83 10.78 10.29 14.22
N VAL A 84 10.15 10.63 15.35
CA VAL A 84 8.70 10.41 15.55
C VAL A 84 7.88 11.20 14.53
N LEU A 85 8.31 12.43 14.20
CA LEU A 85 7.65 13.26 13.19
C LEU A 85 7.70 12.61 11.79
N PHE A 86 8.83 12.03 11.37
CA PHE A 86 8.92 11.32 10.08
C PHE A 86 8.04 10.08 10.02
N ILE A 87 7.99 9.29 11.11
CA ILE A 87 7.09 8.14 11.20
C ILE A 87 5.63 8.60 11.10
N PHE A 88 5.26 9.62 11.87
CA PHE A 88 3.91 10.20 11.83
C PHE A 88 3.54 10.72 10.44
N LEU A 89 4.46 11.42 9.78
CA LEU A 89 4.27 11.93 8.42
C LEU A 89 4.02 10.79 7.44
N GLY A 90 4.83 9.72 7.49
CA GLY A 90 4.64 8.54 6.66
C GLY A 90 3.29 7.85 6.87
N VAL A 91 2.84 7.72 8.12
CA VAL A 91 1.52 7.14 8.45
C VAL A 91 0.39 8.07 8.01
N PHE A 92 0.54 9.38 8.18
CA PHE A 92 -0.45 10.37 7.76
C PHE A 92 -0.68 10.35 6.25
N PHE A 93 0.39 10.27 5.45
CA PHE A 93 0.26 10.15 3.99
C PHE A 93 -0.31 8.79 3.56
N ASP A 94 0.02 7.68 4.25
CA ASP A 94 -0.60 6.37 4.03
C ASP A 94 -2.12 6.42 4.30
N LEU A 95 -2.53 7.14 5.35
CA LEU A 95 -3.94 7.36 5.69
C LEU A 95 -4.68 8.13 4.58
N ILE A 96 -4.06 9.15 3.97
CA ILE A 96 -4.68 9.88 2.84
C ILE A 96 -4.78 8.98 1.60
N GLY A 97 -3.70 8.26 1.27
CA GLY A 97 -3.65 7.39 0.10
C GLY A 97 -4.57 6.18 0.21
N THR A 98 -4.87 5.72 1.43
CA THR A 98 -5.90 4.69 1.66
C THR A 98 -7.31 5.26 1.69
N ALA A 99 -7.52 6.44 2.28
CA ALA A 99 -8.82 7.11 2.27
C ALA A 99 -9.32 7.43 0.85
N ILE A 100 -8.42 7.83 -0.07
CA ILE A 100 -8.83 8.19 -1.43
C ILE A 100 -9.31 6.98 -2.24
N MET A 101 -8.82 5.79 -1.89
CA MET A 101 -9.18 4.54 -2.53
C MET A 101 -10.48 3.94 -1.98
N SER A 102 -10.84 4.25 -0.74
CA SER A 102 -12.06 3.75 -0.08
C SER A 102 -13.28 4.65 -0.27
N VAL A 103 -13.09 5.88 -0.75
CA VAL A 103 -14.16 6.86 -0.99
C VAL A 103 -15.07 6.45 -2.14
N GLU A 104 -16.39 6.58 -1.96
CA GLU A 104 -17.36 6.40 -3.05
C GLU A 104 -17.58 7.74 -3.80
N PRO A 105 -17.37 7.80 -5.13
CA PRO A 105 -17.53 9.05 -5.90
C PRO A 105 -18.93 9.68 -5.81
N LYS A 106 -19.97 8.88 -5.50
CA LYS A 106 -21.36 9.35 -5.37
C LYS A 106 -21.54 10.35 -4.24
N SER A 107 -20.88 10.14 -3.10
CA SER A 107 -20.91 11.05 -1.94
C SER A 107 -20.48 12.47 -2.36
N PHE A 108 -19.39 12.57 -3.13
CA PHE A 108 -18.86 13.83 -3.63
C PHE A 108 -19.63 14.43 -4.81
N ASN A 109 -20.25 13.62 -5.66
CA ASN A 109 -21.14 14.12 -6.72
C ASN A 109 -22.37 14.85 -6.14
N SER A 110 -22.95 14.32 -5.05
CA SER A 110 -24.04 15.00 -4.33
C SER A 110 -23.59 16.32 -3.70
N MET A 111 -22.40 16.34 -3.09
CA MET A 111 -21.80 17.57 -2.55
C MET A 111 -21.53 18.62 -3.63
N ALA A 112 -21.07 18.20 -4.82
CA ALA A 112 -20.85 19.09 -5.96
C ALA A 112 -22.17 19.66 -6.52
N ALA A 113 -23.24 18.86 -6.56
CA ALA A 113 -24.58 19.34 -6.96
C ALA A 113 -25.12 20.40 -6.00
N LYS A 114 -24.82 20.28 -4.70
CA LYS A 114 -25.12 21.29 -3.67
C LYS A 114 -24.14 22.47 -3.65
N LYS A 115 -23.21 22.55 -4.61
CA LYS A 115 -22.19 23.60 -4.73
C LYS A 115 -21.33 23.76 -3.47
N VAL A 116 -21.04 22.65 -2.77
CA VAL A 116 -20.11 22.66 -1.62
C VAL A 116 -18.70 22.96 -2.11
N VAL A 117 -18.05 23.95 -1.50
CA VAL A 117 -16.68 24.38 -1.85
C VAL A 117 -15.70 23.22 -1.69
N GLY A 118 -14.91 22.95 -2.73
CA GLY A 118 -13.92 21.87 -2.75
C GLY A 118 -14.44 20.51 -3.20
N ALA A 119 -15.75 20.35 -3.42
CA ALA A 119 -16.31 19.09 -3.91
C ALA A 119 -15.84 18.75 -5.33
N LYS A 120 -15.66 19.75 -6.22
CA LYS A 120 -15.11 19.51 -7.56
C LYS A 120 -13.64 19.10 -7.50
N THR A 121 -12.86 19.71 -6.59
CA THR A 121 -11.46 19.36 -6.35
C THR A 121 -11.33 17.92 -5.84
N ALA A 122 -12.17 17.52 -4.88
CA ALA A 122 -12.24 16.14 -4.40
C ALA A 122 -12.54 15.15 -5.53
N LEU A 123 -13.53 15.43 -6.38
CA LEU A 123 -13.84 14.59 -7.55
C LEU A 123 -12.66 14.46 -8.52
N SER A 124 -11.91 15.55 -8.76
CA SER A 124 -10.70 15.48 -9.58
C SER A 124 -9.61 14.62 -8.94
N LEU A 125 -9.50 14.63 -7.61
CA LEU A 125 -8.55 13.80 -6.87
C LEU A 125 -8.96 12.32 -6.96
N ILE A 126 -10.22 12.01 -6.68
CA ILE A 126 -10.81 10.66 -6.74
C ILE A 126 -10.69 10.07 -8.16
N SER A 127 -10.84 10.90 -9.21
CA SER A 127 -10.65 10.44 -10.60
C SER A 127 -9.22 9.96 -10.90
N LYS A 128 -8.24 10.39 -10.10
CA LYS A 128 -6.83 9.96 -10.19
C LYS A 128 -6.41 9.19 -8.93
N ALA A 129 -7.36 8.61 -8.20
CA ALA A 129 -7.10 7.93 -6.93
C ALA A 129 -5.95 6.92 -7.00
N PRO A 130 -5.82 6.04 -8.03
CA PRO A 130 -4.72 5.09 -8.08
C PRO A 130 -3.33 5.75 -8.13
N ALA A 131 -3.18 6.82 -8.91
CA ALA A 131 -1.91 7.52 -9.03
C ALA A 131 -1.55 8.30 -7.75
N VAL A 132 -2.55 8.93 -7.11
CA VAL A 132 -2.34 9.67 -5.86
C VAL A 132 -2.06 8.70 -4.70
N SER A 133 -2.81 7.60 -4.61
CA SER A 133 -2.62 6.57 -3.60
C SER A 133 -1.22 5.95 -3.69
N ASN A 134 -0.79 5.56 -4.89
CA ASN A 134 0.55 5.00 -5.10
C ASN A 134 1.65 6.03 -4.81
N PHE A 135 1.41 7.32 -5.06
CA PHE A 135 2.37 8.36 -4.69
C PHE A 135 2.46 8.54 -3.17
N CYS A 136 1.33 8.61 -2.47
CA CYS A 136 1.30 8.80 -1.02
C CYS A 136 1.80 7.57 -0.24
N ASN A 137 1.39 6.38 -0.65
CA ASN A 137 1.71 5.15 0.07
C ASN A 137 3.11 4.66 -0.24
N ASP A 138 3.49 4.61 -1.52
CA ASP A 138 4.77 4.02 -1.91
C ASP A 138 5.86 5.08 -1.90
N VAL A 139 5.70 6.17 -2.63
CA VAL A 139 6.78 7.16 -2.78
C VAL A 139 7.05 7.88 -1.47
N ILE A 140 6.05 8.51 -0.88
CA ILE A 140 6.23 9.25 0.38
C ILE A 140 6.45 8.27 1.53
N GLY A 141 5.73 7.14 1.56
CA GLY A 141 5.89 6.13 2.59
C GLY A 141 7.28 5.48 2.64
N ASP A 142 7.87 5.15 1.48
CA ASP A 142 9.22 4.58 1.39
C ASP A 142 10.28 5.61 1.78
N ILE A 143 10.15 6.86 1.35
CA ILE A 143 11.08 7.94 1.72
C ILE A 143 11.05 8.15 3.24
N CYS A 144 9.86 8.29 3.83
CA CYS A 144 9.73 8.45 5.28
C CYS A 144 10.25 7.21 6.03
N GLY A 145 10.02 6.01 5.50
CA GLY A 145 10.54 4.75 6.05
C GLY A 145 12.07 4.67 6.06
N VAL A 146 12.72 5.00 4.94
CA VAL A 146 14.19 4.99 4.81
C VAL A 146 14.82 6.08 5.69
N ILE A 147 14.28 7.31 5.65
CA ILE A 147 14.80 8.41 6.48
C ILE A 147 14.63 8.09 7.96
N SER A 148 13.45 7.65 8.40
CA SER A 148 13.24 7.29 9.82
C SER A 148 14.12 6.11 10.26
N GLY A 149 14.31 5.09 9.42
CA GLY A 149 15.18 3.96 9.74
C GLY A 149 16.66 4.37 9.87
N THR A 150 17.16 5.19 8.95
CA THR A 150 18.53 5.72 9.03
C THR A 150 18.74 6.61 10.26
N MET A 151 17.78 7.51 10.55
CA MET A 151 17.80 8.34 11.75
C MET A 151 17.77 7.51 13.03
N CYS A 152 16.95 6.46 13.08
CA CYS A 152 16.86 5.54 14.21
C CYS A 152 18.20 4.85 14.50
N SER A 153 18.92 4.41 13.45
CA SER A 153 20.25 3.80 13.60
C SER A 153 21.27 4.78 14.19
N VAL A 154 21.34 6.01 13.65
CA VAL A 154 22.25 7.05 14.16
C VAL A 154 21.93 7.40 15.62
N LEU A 155 20.64 7.56 15.93
CA LEU A 155 20.18 7.85 17.28
C LEU A 155 20.50 6.71 18.26
N ALA A 156 20.39 5.46 17.82
CA ALA A 156 20.69 4.29 18.63
C ALA A 156 22.18 4.20 19.00
N VAL A 157 23.08 4.59 18.08
CA VAL A 157 24.53 4.68 18.33
C VAL A 157 24.85 5.77 19.36
N GLU A 158 24.26 6.96 19.21
CA GLU A 158 24.42 8.06 20.19
C GLU A 158 23.89 7.66 21.57
N LEU A 159 22.73 6.99 21.62
CA LEU A 159 22.12 6.51 22.86
C LEU A 159 22.97 5.43 23.54
N SER A 160 23.51 4.47 22.77
CA SER A 160 24.43 3.45 23.28
C SER A 160 25.70 4.08 23.87
N SER A 161 26.25 5.09 23.19
CA SER A 161 27.44 5.82 23.64
C SER A 161 27.18 6.60 24.94
N ALA A 162 26.01 7.22 25.07
CA ALA A 162 25.63 7.97 26.27
C ALA A 162 25.41 7.07 27.51
N PHE A 163 24.85 5.87 27.34
CA PHE A 163 24.55 4.94 28.43
C PHE A 163 25.59 3.83 28.64
N SER A 164 26.65 3.77 27.81
CA SER A 164 27.67 2.72 27.81
C SER A 164 27.08 1.30 27.68
N TRP A 165 25.96 1.16 26.95
CA TRP A 165 25.32 -0.12 26.68
C TRP A 165 25.87 -0.78 25.42
N ASN A 166 25.65 -2.09 25.26
CA ASN A 166 26.07 -2.82 24.07
C ASN A 166 25.36 -2.25 22.82
N GLU A 167 26.14 -1.67 21.91
CA GLU A 167 25.67 -0.99 20.70
C GLU A 167 24.74 -1.87 19.85
N PHE A 168 25.11 -3.14 19.64
CA PHE A 168 24.33 -4.07 18.85
C PHE A 168 22.93 -4.31 19.44
N LEU A 169 22.83 -4.46 20.76
CA LEU A 169 21.53 -4.65 21.43
C LEU A 169 20.66 -3.40 21.34
N VAL A 170 21.24 -2.21 21.51
CA VAL A 170 20.50 -0.95 21.43
C VAL A 170 19.95 -0.73 20.03
N ILE A 171 20.76 -0.92 18.98
CA ILE A 171 20.32 -0.82 17.58
C ILE A 171 19.22 -1.83 17.30
N LEU A 172 19.36 -3.08 17.74
CA LEU A 172 18.36 -4.13 17.52
C LEU A 172 17.01 -3.76 18.16
N ILE A 173 17.03 -3.30 19.41
CA ILE A 173 15.80 -2.90 20.13
C ILE A 173 15.18 -1.65 19.49
N CYS A 174 15.97 -0.62 19.17
CA CYS A 174 15.49 0.61 18.56
C CYS A 174 14.86 0.37 17.18
N THR A 175 15.50 -0.46 16.35
CA THR A 175 14.98 -0.81 15.01
C THR A 175 13.71 -1.66 15.10
N ALA A 176 13.65 -2.64 16.01
CA ALA A 176 12.47 -3.45 16.24
C ALA A 176 11.28 -2.62 16.78
N LEU A 177 11.54 -1.69 17.71
CA LEU A 177 10.52 -0.75 18.23
C LEU A 177 10.02 0.18 17.12
N THR A 178 10.92 0.72 16.31
CA THR A 178 10.55 1.63 15.20
C THR A 178 9.73 0.90 14.14
N ALA A 179 10.12 -0.32 13.78
CA ALA A 179 9.40 -1.13 12.81
C ALA A 179 8.00 -1.51 13.31
N SER A 180 7.89 -2.02 14.54
CA SER A 180 6.60 -2.40 15.14
C SER A 180 5.67 -1.19 15.30
N LEU A 181 6.19 -0.04 15.72
CA LEU A 181 5.43 1.21 15.81
C LEU A 181 4.94 1.66 14.43
N THR A 182 5.80 1.64 13.41
CA THR A 182 5.45 2.09 12.05
C THR A 182 4.39 1.20 11.42
N VAL A 183 4.55 -0.12 11.53
CA VAL A 183 3.59 -1.10 10.97
C VAL A 183 2.28 -1.08 11.75
N GLY A 184 2.34 -1.02 13.08
CA GLY A 184 1.16 -0.93 13.94
C GLY A 184 0.36 0.35 13.71
N ALA A 185 1.04 1.49 13.59
CA ALA A 185 0.40 2.77 13.32
C ALA A 185 -0.29 2.79 11.94
N LYS A 186 0.31 2.19 10.90
CA LYS A 186 -0.34 2.03 9.59
C LYS A 186 -1.59 1.15 9.68
N ALA A 187 -1.54 0.04 10.42
CA ALA A 187 -2.69 -0.84 10.59
C ALA A 187 -3.88 -0.11 11.24
N VAL A 188 -3.63 0.64 12.32
CA VAL A 188 -4.66 1.46 12.97
C VAL A 188 -5.14 2.59 12.05
N GLY A 189 -4.21 3.27 11.37
CA GLY A 189 -4.49 4.36 10.44
C GLY A 189 -5.41 3.95 9.30
N LYS A 190 -5.25 2.75 8.74
CA LYS A 190 -6.12 2.22 7.68
C LYS A 190 -7.57 2.04 8.11
N ASN A 191 -7.80 1.54 9.32
CA ASN A 191 -9.16 1.41 9.86
C ASN A 191 -9.84 2.78 9.99
N ILE A 192 -9.11 3.77 10.49
CA ILE A 192 -9.58 5.16 10.58
C ILE A 192 -9.81 5.75 9.19
N ALA A 193 -8.91 5.49 8.24
CA ALA A 193 -8.97 5.99 6.87
C ALA A 193 -10.23 5.50 6.15
N ILE A 194 -10.62 4.24 6.37
CA ILE A 194 -11.83 3.65 5.78
C ILE A 194 -13.08 4.20 6.46
N ALA A 195 -13.09 4.32 7.79
CA ALA A 195 -14.24 4.80 8.54
C ALA A 195 -14.57 6.28 8.29
N PHE A 196 -13.55 7.11 8.06
CA PHE A 196 -13.69 8.57 7.87
C PHE A 196 -13.19 9.05 6.50
N SER A 197 -13.23 8.19 5.49
CA SER A 197 -12.69 8.44 4.15
C SER A 197 -13.23 9.72 3.51
N ASP A 198 -14.56 9.92 3.54
CA ASP A 198 -15.23 11.13 3.04
C ASP A 198 -14.71 12.41 3.72
N LYS A 199 -14.54 12.40 5.05
CA LYS A 199 -14.08 13.57 5.81
C LYS A 199 -12.63 13.89 5.52
N ILE A 200 -11.77 12.87 5.44
CA ILE A 200 -10.34 13.02 5.16
C ILE A 200 -10.16 13.62 3.75
N ILE A 201 -10.83 13.06 2.75
CA ILE A 201 -10.72 13.54 1.37
C ILE A 201 -11.33 14.93 1.21
N TYR A 202 -12.42 15.23 1.91
CA TYR A 202 -12.96 16.58 1.93
C TYR A 202 -12.00 17.60 2.57
N ALA A 203 -11.33 17.24 3.67
CA ALA A 203 -10.32 18.09 4.30
C ALA A 203 -9.14 18.36 3.37
N VAL A 204 -8.59 17.32 2.72
CA VAL A 204 -7.51 17.45 1.73
C VAL A 204 -7.96 18.32 0.56
N ALA A 205 -9.16 18.11 0.03
CA ALA A 205 -9.70 18.89 -1.06
C ALA A 205 -9.91 20.36 -0.69
N ARG A 206 -10.30 20.66 0.56
CA ARG A 206 -10.43 22.03 1.07
C ARG A 206 -9.08 22.73 1.18
N VAL A 207 -8.05 22.04 1.66
CA VAL A 207 -6.67 22.58 1.70
C VAL A 207 -6.18 22.88 0.28
N ILE A 208 -6.39 21.96 -0.67
CA ILE A 208 -6.01 22.19 -2.07
C ILE A 208 -6.81 23.37 -2.65
N CYS A 209 -8.11 23.48 -2.35
CA CYS A 209 -8.95 24.58 -2.82
C CYS A 209 -8.53 25.95 -2.26
N PHE A 210 -7.92 25.98 -1.08
CA PHE A 210 -7.35 27.21 -0.51
C PHE A 210 -6.16 27.72 -1.34
N PHE A 211 -5.31 26.81 -1.83
CA PHE A 211 -4.17 27.17 -2.68
C PHE A 211 -4.52 27.31 -4.17
N VAL A 212 -5.49 26.53 -4.66
CA VAL A 212 -5.91 26.50 -6.06
C VAL A 212 -7.41 26.75 -6.15
N PRO A 213 -7.84 27.95 -6.61
CA PRO A 213 -9.26 28.28 -6.72
C PRO A 213 -10.01 27.30 -7.64
N GLU A 214 -11.21 26.92 -7.21
CA GLU A 214 -12.05 25.91 -7.87
C GLU A 214 -12.38 26.23 -9.34
N ARG A 215 -12.25 27.49 -9.76
CA ARG A 215 -12.41 27.97 -11.14
C ARG A 215 -11.48 27.30 -12.15
N VAL A 216 -10.31 26.80 -11.72
CA VAL A 216 -9.35 26.11 -12.61
C VAL A 216 -9.89 24.76 -13.10
N PHE A 217 -10.72 24.09 -12.29
CA PHE A 217 -11.27 22.78 -12.61
C PHE A 217 -12.53 22.85 -13.49
N ASP A 218 -13.20 24.01 -13.58
CA ASP A 218 -14.35 24.22 -14.46
C ASP A 218 -13.96 24.24 -15.94
N ASN A 219 -12.73 24.66 -16.26
CA ASN A 219 -12.29 24.88 -17.64
C ASN A 219 -11.91 23.59 -18.40
N LYS A 220 -11.82 22.44 -17.71
CA LYS A 220 -11.48 21.14 -18.35
C LYS A 220 -12.68 20.32 -18.81
N LYS A 221 -13.90 20.63 -18.37
CA LYS A 221 -15.12 19.90 -18.79
C LYS A 221 -15.78 20.47 -20.06
N LYS A 222 -15.24 21.56 -20.63
CA LYS A 222 -15.75 22.20 -21.87
C LYS A 222 -14.92 21.90 -23.13
N LYS A 223 -14.02 20.91 -23.10
CA LYS A 223 -13.30 20.44 -24.28
C LYS A 223 -13.64 19.00 -24.58
#